data_AF-A0A068VMB4-F1
#
_entry.id   AF-A0A068VMB4-F1
#
_cell.length_a   1.000
_cell.length_b   1.000
_cell.length_c   1.000
_cell.angle_alpha   90.00
_cell.angle_beta   90.00
_cell.angle_gamma   90.00
#
_symmetry.space_group_name_H-M   'P 1'
#
loop_
_entity.id
_entity.type
_entity.pdbx_description
1 polymer ?
#
loop_
_entity_poly.entity_id
_entity_poly.type
_entity_poly.pdbx_seq_one_letter_code
_entity_poly.pdbx_strand_id
1 'polypeptide(L)'
;DPCYYTLWSPTLYNISYSLAAGHALSLAPPTTQFTPLAATQVSLMEGKKFLRHLFFLCGIIILLFFTISNLPYPPSNSLGCTTNSPWCTSSKNRFQFKTPHVIQFPSDSKLRRHSTAVPHHPLDPLTIPELNKVKKVIQSHDLFRNSNYALHSVVLDEPDKQLVLTWQKGDPLPPRKASVVARVSRVSHVLTVELETSKVILHETGSHSGYPTMTVEDMTSSTWAPLANADFNRTVIERGVDLADLACLPISSGWFGKSEEKRRLIKVQCYSMKDTANFYMRPIEGLTVLLDLDTKEVVEITDKGRNIPIPKAANTEYRFSAQNYHQSLINPISIEQPKGPSYTIEDDHLVKWANWEFHLKPDPRAGVIVSRAKVRDPGTGVMRDVMYKGFSSELFVPYMDPTDAWYFKTYMDAGEYGFGLQAMPLDPLNDCPRNAYYMDGVFPAADGTPYVRSNMVCVFESYGGDIGWRHSESPITGMGVIISYVFFFFSFLYALKLLSLYMYFFFSVPALKHVIVPK
;
A
#
# COMPACT_ATOMS: atom_id res chain seq x y z
N ASP A 1 31.04 -26.98 18.94
CA ASP A 1 31.29 -26.39 17.61
C ASP A 1 29.97 -26.00 16.94
N PRO A 2 29.69 -24.69 16.82
CA PRO A 2 28.51 -24.22 16.12
C PRO A 2 28.77 -24.29 14.62
N CYS A 3 27.89 -24.98 13.89
CA CYS A 3 27.91 -25.03 12.43
C CYS A 3 27.61 -23.64 11.87
N TYR A 4 28.60 -23.07 11.18
CA TYR A 4 28.49 -21.86 10.38
C TYR A 4 27.43 -22.06 9.28
N TYR A 5 26.43 -21.17 9.24
CA TYR A 5 25.54 -21.02 8.09
C TYR A 5 26.25 -20.17 7.03
N THR A 6 26.79 -20.82 6.00
CA THR A 6 27.28 -20.16 4.79
C THR A 6 26.10 -19.58 4.00
N LEU A 7 26.06 -18.25 3.90
CA LEU A 7 25.27 -17.52 2.91
C LEU A 7 25.80 -17.85 1.50
N TRP A 8 25.05 -18.62 0.74
CA TRP A 8 25.25 -18.70 -0.71
C TRP A 8 24.53 -17.53 -1.37
N SER A 9 25.32 -16.57 -1.86
CA SER A 9 24.87 -15.49 -2.74
C SER A 9 24.35 -16.08 -4.05
N PRO A 10 23.14 -15.74 -4.53
CA PRO A 10 22.84 -15.91 -5.93
C PRO A 10 23.64 -14.90 -6.75
N THR A 11 24.14 -15.38 -7.88
CA THR A 11 25.03 -14.72 -8.83
C THR A 11 24.45 -13.38 -9.30
N LEU A 12 25.22 -12.31 -9.08
CA LEU A 12 24.98 -10.97 -9.59
C LEU A 12 25.15 -10.96 -11.12
N TYR A 13 24.07 -10.73 -11.88
CA TYR A 13 24.21 -10.09 -13.18
C TYR A 13 24.25 -8.58 -12.96
N ASN A 14 25.47 -8.05 -12.85
CA ASN A 14 25.76 -6.63 -12.98
C ASN A 14 25.44 -6.20 -14.42
N ILE A 15 24.41 -5.37 -14.61
CA ILE A 15 24.35 -4.46 -15.76
C ILE A 15 24.74 -3.09 -15.24
N SER A 16 26.04 -2.88 -15.17
CA SER A 16 26.68 -1.58 -15.03
C SER A 16 26.55 -0.80 -16.33
N TYR A 17 25.74 0.26 -16.37
CA TYR A 17 25.85 1.27 -17.41
C TYR A 17 27.00 2.23 -17.06
N SER A 18 28.17 1.92 -17.61
CA SER A 18 29.27 2.86 -17.77
C SER A 18 28.97 3.73 -19.00
N LEU A 19 28.71 5.02 -18.81
CA LEU A 19 28.69 5.99 -19.91
C LEU A 19 30.09 6.58 -20.05
N ALA A 20 30.84 6.01 -20.98
CA ALA A 20 32.10 6.55 -21.46
C ALA A 20 31.86 7.90 -22.17
N ALA A 21 32.64 8.90 -21.77
CA ALA A 21 32.76 10.17 -22.45
C ALA A 21 33.38 9.98 -23.85
N GLY A 22 32.72 10.55 -24.87
CA GLY A 22 33.23 10.66 -26.23
C GLY A 22 33.08 12.10 -26.71
N HIS A 23 34.21 12.79 -26.86
CA HIS A 23 34.35 14.10 -27.48
C HIS A 23 33.93 14.08 -28.97
N ALA A 24 33.23 15.11 -29.44
CA ALA A 24 33.37 15.59 -30.82
C ALA A 24 33.04 17.09 -30.91
N LEU A 25 33.90 17.79 -31.66
CA LEU A 25 34.05 19.23 -31.78
C LEU A 25 32.95 19.95 -32.60
N SER A 26 32.65 21.17 -32.16
CA SER A 26 32.52 22.44 -32.91
C SER A 26 32.32 22.41 -34.43
N LEU A 27 31.33 23.18 -34.91
CA LEU A 27 31.48 24.21 -35.95
C LEU A 27 30.26 25.17 -35.93
N ALA A 28 30.51 26.47 -35.76
CA ALA A 28 29.62 27.60 -36.11
C ALA A 28 29.91 28.05 -37.57
N PRO A 29 29.40 29.18 -38.15
CA PRO A 29 28.40 30.22 -37.75
C PRO A 29 27.43 30.54 -38.95
N PRO A 30 26.87 31.76 -39.24
CA PRO A 30 26.75 33.02 -38.49
C PRO A 30 25.36 33.75 -38.50
N THR A 31 25.38 34.83 -37.71
CA THR A 31 24.54 36.02 -37.43
C THR A 31 23.77 36.77 -38.53
N THR A 32 22.67 37.44 -38.12
CA THR A 32 22.26 38.88 -38.34
C THR A 32 20.96 39.14 -37.52
N GLN A 33 20.78 40.06 -36.55
CA GLN A 33 20.89 41.53 -36.37
C GLN A 33 19.61 42.39 -36.64
N PHE A 34 19.12 43.06 -35.56
CA PHE A 34 18.40 44.36 -35.38
C PHE A 34 16.98 44.63 -35.99
N THR A 35 15.85 44.73 -35.22
CA THR A 35 15.16 45.84 -34.43
C THR A 35 14.31 46.86 -35.26
N PRO A 36 13.46 47.76 -34.67
CA PRO A 36 12.17 47.60 -33.95
C PRO A 36 11.07 48.64 -34.41
N LEU A 37 10.03 48.93 -33.57
CA LEU A 37 8.97 50.00 -33.59
C LEU A 37 7.58 49.53 -34.13
N ALA A 38 6.39 49.89 -33.59
CA ALA A 38 5.95 50.92 -32.64
C ALA A 38 4.58 50.56 -31.97
N ALA A 39 4.26 51.24 -30.87
CA ALA A 39 2.93 51.42 -30.27
C ALA A 39 1.97 52.16 -31.26
N THR A 40 0.63 52.26 -31.16
CA THR A 40 -0.35 52.43 -30.07
C THR A 40 -1.73 52.48 -30.75
N GLN A 41 -2.83 52.02 -30.12
CA GLN A 41 -4.08 52.80 -29.95
C GLN A 41 -5.24 51.97 -29.38
N VAL A 42 -5.78 52.47 -28.27
CA VAL A 42 -7.07 52.13 -27.66
C VAL A 42 -8.14 53.02 -28.28
N SER A 43 -9.29 52.49 -28.67
CA SER A 43 -10.52 53.28 -28.80
C SER A 43 -11.79 52.44 -28.64
N LEU A 44 -12.74 53.09 -27.95
CA LEU A 44 -14.04 52.67 -27.44
C LEU A 44 -14.95 51.93 -28.44
N MET A 45 -15.48 50.76 -28.06
CA MET A 45 -16.74 50.23 -28.62
C MET A 45 -17.39 49.09 -27.79
N GLU A 46 -17.68 49.29 -26.49
CA GLU A 46 -18.17 48.18 -25.62
C GLU A 46 -19.44 48.44 -24.77
N GLY A 47 -20.30 49.40 -25.11
CA GLY A 47 -21.54 49.61 -24.34
C GLY A 47 -22.68 48.62 -24.65
N LYS A 48 -22.85 48.23 -25.92
CA LYS A 48 -24.07 47.50 -26.38
C LYS A 48 -23.94 45.97 -26.40
N LYS A 49 -22.73 45.41 -26.37
CA LYS A 49 -22.50 43.95 -26.33
C LYS A 49 -22.56 43.40 -24.90
N PHE A 50 -22.12 44.18 -23.92
CA PHE A 50 -22.13 43.80 -22.50
C PHE A 50 -23.56 43.59 -21.95
N LEU A 51 -24.49 44.50 -22.27
CA LEU A 51 -25.88 44.40 -21.83
C LEU A 51 -26.59 43.16 -22.39
N ARG A 52 -26.22 42.74 -23.60
CA ARG A 52 -26.79 41.55 -24.26
C ARG A 52 -26.25 40.24 -23.65
N HIS A 53 -25.00 40.23 -23.22
CA HIS A 53 -24.43 39.08 -22.50
C HIS A 53 -24.98 38.95 -21.08
N LEU A 54 -25.25 40.07 -20.40
CA LEU A 54 -25.86 40.06 -19.07
C LEU A 54 -27.29 39.49 -19.09
N PHE A 55 -28.11 39.85 -20.09
CA PHE A 55 -29.46 39.29 -20.26
C PHE A 55 -29.44 37.78 -20.54
N PHE A 56 -28.48 37.29 -21.34
CA PHE A 56 -28.34 35.86 -21.60
C PHE A 56 -27.89 35.07 -20.36
N LEU A 57 -26.97 35.61 -19.56
CA LEU A 57 -26.54 35.02 -18.30
C LEU A 57 -27.66 34.95 -17.27
N CYS A 58 -28.44 36.02 -17.11
CA CYS A 58 -29.61 36.02 -16.22
C CYS A 58 -30.67 35.00 -16.66
N GLY A 59 -30.91 34.84 -17.97
CA GLY A 59 -31.83 33.83 -18.50
C GLY A 59 -31.40 32.40 -18.20
N ILE A 60 -30.10 32.09 -18.32
CA ILE A 60 -29.54 30.76 -18.01
C ILE A 60 -29.64 30.46 -16.50
N ILE A 61 -29.38 31.44 -15.65
CA ILE A 61 -29.47 31.29 -14.19
C ILE A 61 -30.91 31.02 -13.76
N ILE A 62 -31.90 31.72 -14.34
CA ILE A 62 -33.32 31.49 -14.04
C ILE A 62 -33.76 30.09 -14.50
N LEU A 63 -33.28 29.62 -15.66
CA LEU A 63 -33.57 28.28 -16.17
C LEU A 63 -32.95 27.18 -15.30
N LEU A 64 -31.72 27.38 -14.81
CA LEU A 64 -31.08 26.47 -13.85
C LEU A 64 -31.79 26.45 -12.50
N PHE A 65 -32.26 27.59 -12.02
CA PHE A 65 -33.00 27.67 -10.77
C PHE A 65 -34.36 26.95 -10.89
N PHE A 66 -35.04 27.09 -12.04
CA PHE A 66 -36.33 26.44 -12.28
C PHE A 66 -36.19 24.92 -12.45
N THR A 67 -35.09 24.42 -13.04
CA THR A 67 -34.83 22.98 -13.16
C THR A 67 -34.44 22.33 -11.83
N ILE A 68 -33.65 23.02 -10.99
CA ILE A 68 -33.30 22.53 -9.65
C ILE A 68 -34.50 22.51 -8.72
N SER A 69 -35.42 23.48 -8.85
CA SER A 69 -36.59 23.61 -7.96
C SER A 69 -37.72 22.61 -8.26
N ASN A 70 -37.73 21.96 -9.43
CA ASN A 70 -38.82 21.09 -9.89
C ASN A 70 -38.42 19.61 -10.09
N LEU A 71 -37.24 19.19 -9.62
CA LEU A 71 -36.82 17.79 -9.64
C LEU A 71 -37.32 17.06 -8.37
N PRO A 72 -38.13 16.00 -8.47
CA PRO A 72 -38.44 15.12 -7.35
C PRO A 72 -37.17 14.35 -6.93
N TYR A 73 -36.96 14.21 -5.62
CA TYR A 73 -35.88 13.48 -4.92
C TYR A 73 -35.21 12.32 -5.70
N PRO A 74 -33.87 12.13 -5.60
CA PRO A 74 -33.23 10.96 -6.19
C PRO A 74 -33.46 9.71 -5.31
N PRO A 75 -33.54 8.52 -5.93
CA PRO A 75 -33.63 7.26 -5.20
C PRO A 75 -32.30 6.91 -4.54
N SER A 76 -32.40 6.30 -3.36
CA SER A 76 -31.33 5.54 -2.73
C SER A 76 -30.73 4.53 -3.71
N ASN A 77 -29.41 4.52 -3.90
CA ASN A 77 -28.72 3.32 -4.38
C ASN A 77 -27.24 3.29 -4.00
N SER A 78 -26.91 2.20 -3.31
CA SER A 78 -25.66 1.49 -3.44
C SER A 78 -25.27 1.35 -4.91
N LEU A 79 -24.07 1.81 -5.28
CA LEU A 79 -23.28 1.34 -6.41
C LEU A 79 -21.88 1.94 -6.27
N GLY A 80 -20.93 1.11 -5.85
CA GLY A 80 -19.52 1.44 -5.89
C GLY A 80 -19.04 1.40 -7.33
N CYS A 81 -18.78 2.57 -7.90
CA CYS A 81 -17.99 2.73 -9.12
C CYS A 81 -16.90 3.75 -8.83
N THR A 82 -15.67 3.27 -8.69
CA THR A 82 -14.47 4.09 -8.60
C THR A 82 -14.16 4.71 -9.96
N THR A 83 -13.83 5.98 -9.94
CA THR A 83 -13.66 6.94 -11.05
C THR A 83 -12.44 6.70 -11.95
N ASN A 84 -12.16 5.46 -12.37
CA ASN A 84 -11.11 5.16 -13.35
C ASN A 84 -11.40 3.88 -14.16
N SER A 85 -12.50 3.85 -14.93
CA SER A 85 -12.73 2.80 -15.94
C SER A 85 -13.04 3.42 -17.30
N PRO A 86 -12.24 3.19 -18.37
CA PRO A 86 -12.48 3.74 -19.70
C PRO A 86 -13.59 3.01 -20.48
N TRP A 87 -14.54 2.38 -19.79
CA TRP A 87 -15.58 1.55 -20.39
C TRP A 87 -16.96 2.21 -20.33
N CYS A 88 -17.04 3.45 -20.83
CA CYS A 88 -18.32 4.14 -21.05
C CYS A 88 -18.22 5.16 -22.20
N THR A 89 -17.91 4.72 -23.42
CA THR A 89 -18.29 5.47 -24.64
C THR A 89 -18.34 4.58 -25.88
N SER A 90 -19.44 4.74 -26.65
CA SER A 90 -19.59 4.43 -28.07
C SER A 90 -19.91 2.98 -28.51
N SER A 91 -21.21 2.68 -28.64
CA SER A 91 -21.73 1.56 -29.42
C SER A 91 -22.23 2.04 -30.80
N LYS A 92 -21.35 2.16 -31.80
CA LYS A 92 -21.73 2.12 -33.22
C LYS A 92 -20.59 1.56 -34.06
N ASN A 93 -20.54 0.23 -34.21
CA ASN A 93 -20.38 -0.47 -35.50
C ASN A 93 -20.17 -1.97 -35.23
N ARG A 94 -21.11 -2.75 -35.76
CA ARG A 94 -21.20 -4.21 -35.68
C ARG A 94 -20.33 -4.80 -36.79
N PHE A 95 -19.26 -5.48 -36.44
CA PHE A 95 -18.65 -6.52 -37.27
C PHE A 95 -18.51 -7.79 -36.43
N GLN A 96 -19.25 -8.83 -36.83
CA GLN A 96 -19.24 -10.14 -36.21
C GLN A 96 -17.90 -10.83 -36.50
N PHE A 97 -17.04 -10.96 -35.50
CA PHE A 97 -16.01 -11.98 -35.47
C PHE A 97 -16.44 -13.09 -34.51
N LYS A 98 -16.29 -14.34 -34.98
CA LYS A 98 -16.63 -15.57 -34.25
C LYS A 98 -16.08 -15.50 -32.83
N THR A 99 -16.96 -15.73 -31.85
CA THR A 99 -16.65 -15.87 -30.43
C THR A 99 -15.50 -16.87 -30.22
N PRO A 100 -14.33 -16.46 -29.72
CA PRO A 100 -13.46 -17.42 -29.04
C PRO A 100 -14.20 -17.86 -27.78
N HIS A 101 -14.10 -19.15 -27.44
CA HIS A 101 -14.69 -19.71 -26.23
C HIS A 101 -14.43 -18.76 -25.04
N VAL A 102 -15.50 -18.17 -24.52
CA VAL A 102 -15.46 -17.43 -23.26
C VAL A 102 -15.08 -18.46 -22.22
N ILE A 103 -13.80 -18.46 -21.83
CA ILE A 103 -13.34 -19.17 -20.64
C ILE A 103 -14.17 -18.58 -19.51
N GLN A 104 -15.05 -19.40 -18.93
CA GLN A 104 -15.78 -19.03 -17.73
C GLN A 104 -14.74 -18.71 -16.66
N PHE A 105 -14.60 -17.42 -16.34
CA PHE A 105 -13.98 -17.02 -15.09
C PHE A 105 -14.74 -17.73 -13.96
N PRO A 106 -14.07 -18.22 -12.91
CA PRO A 106 -14.77 -18.59 -11.68
C PRO A 106 -15.48 -17.35 -11.15
N SER A 107 -16.73 -17.18 -11.57
CA SER A 107 -17.70 -16.25 -11.03
C SER A 107 -18.20 -16.87 -9.74
N ASP A 108 -17.39 -16.76 -8.69
CA ASP A 108 -17.84 -16.82 -7.29
C ASP A 108 -16.62 -16.64 -6.36
N SER A 109 -16.00 -15.46 -6.38
CA SER A 109 -15.53 -14.96 -5.09
C SER A 109 -16.80 -14.70 -4.30
N LYS A 110 -17.20 -15.62 -3.41
CA LYS A 110 -18.28 -15.36 -2.45
C LYS A 110 -18.00 -13.98 -1.87
N LEU A 111 -18.85 -13.00 -2.18
CA LEU A 111 -18.76 -11.65 -1.64
C LEU A 111 -18.68 -11.81 -0.12
N ARG A 112 -17.48 -11.62 0.45
CA ARG A 112 -17.27 -11.84 1.88
C ARG A 112 -18.12 -10.82 2.62
N ARG A 113 -19.06 -11.34 3.41
CA ARG A 113 -19.90 -10.49 4.26
C ARG A 113 -19.15 -10.14 5.52
N HIS A 114 -18.21 -9.20 5.40
CA HIS A 114 -17.45 -8.67 6.53
C HIS A 114 -18.34 -8.08 7.62
N SER A 115 -19.52 -7.55 7.25
CA SER A 115 -20.50 -6.97 8.18
C SER A 115 -21.11 -7.95 9.17
N THR A 116 -21.08 -9.25 8.87
CA THR A 116 -21.63 -10.32 9.74
C THR A 116 -20.56 -11.34 10.13
N ALA A 117 -19.28 -11.03 9.92
CA ALA A 117 -18.18 -11.91 10.26
C ALA A 117 -18.09 -12.10 11.79
N VAL A 118 -17.72 -13.32 12.19
CA VAL A 118 -17.45 -13.68 13.59
C VAL A 118 -16.06 -14.32 13.67
N PRO A 119 -15.32 -14.11 14.77
CA PRO A 119 -14.04 -14.79 14.95
C PRO A 119 -14.26 -16.29 15.18
N HIS A 120 -13.36 -17.10 14.65
CA HIS A 120 -13.38 -18.56 14.73
C HIS A 120 -12.15 -19.14 15.44
N HIS A 121 -11.08 -18.34 15.57
CA HIS A 121 -9.83 -18.70 16.22
C HIS A 121 -9.36 -17.58 17.18
N PRO A 122 -8.69 -17.90 18.31
CA PRO A 122 -8.23 -16.90 19.28
C PRO A 122 -7.32 -15.80 18.71
N LEU A 123 -6.63 -16.09 17.60
CA LEU A 123 -5.72 -15.15 16.93
C LEU A 123 -6.31 -14.39 15.76
N ASP A 124 -7.57 -14.63 15.39
CA ASP A 124 -8.22 -13.93 14.28
C ASP A 124 -8.17 -12.41 14.46
N PRO A 125 -8.03 -11.62 13.39
CA PRO A 125 -8.11 -10.16 13.50
C PRO A 125 -9.47 -9.72 14.04
N LEU A 126 -9.56 -8.46 14.50
CA LEU A 126 -10.84 -7.89 14.89
C LEU A 126 -11.76 -7.79 13.67
N THR A 127 -12.97 -8.31 13.81
CA THR A 127 -14.02 -8.25 12.78
C THR A 127 -14.66 -6.85 12.71
N ILE A 128 -15.42 -6.55 11.65
CA ILE A 128 -16.17 -5.28 11.55
C ILE A 128 -17.14 -5.09 12.75
N PRO A 129 -17.94 -6.08 13.17
CA PRO A 129 -18.76 -5.96 14.38
C PRO A 129 -17.95 -5.61 15.64
N GLU A 130 -16.79 -6.25 15.83
CA GLU A 130 -15.91 -5.97 16.96
C GLU A 130 -15.31 -4.56 16.89
N LEU A 131 -14.82 -4.12 15.73
CA LEU A 131 -14.30 -2.77 15.51
C LEU A 131 -15.38 -1.69 15.75
N ASN A 132 -16.61 -1.92 15.28
CA ASN A 132 -17.75 -1.04 15.57
C ASN A 132 -18.05 -0.98 17.07
N LYS A 133 -17.90 -2.10 17.80
CA LYS A 133 -18.02 -2.13 19.25
C LYS A 133 -16.92 -1.31 19.91
N VAL A 134 -15.66 -1.48 19.48
CA VAL A 134 -14.52 -0.67 19.95
C VAL A 134 -14.80 0.82 19.73
N LYS A 135 -15.19 1.21 18.51
CA LYS A 135 -15.54 2.60 18.17
C LYS A 135 -16.59 3.16 19.13
N LYS A 136 -17.68 2.42 19.35
CA LYS A 136 -18.77 2.86 20.25
C LYS A 136 -18.28 3.02 21.70
N VAL A 137 -17.49 2.07 22.20
CA VAL A 137 -16.95 2.12 23.57
C VAL A 137 -16.02 3.31 23.73
N ILE A 138 -15.09 3.52 22.79
CA ILE A 138 -14.17 4.66 22.78
C ILE A 138 -14.95 5.98 22.75
N GLN A 139 -15.89 6.15 21.81
CA GLN A 139 -16.70 7.37 21.70
C GLN A 139 -17.51 7.69 22.96
N SER A 140 -17.91 6.65 23.69
CA SER A 140 -18.65 6.81 24.93
C SER A 140 -17.77 7.11 26.15
N HIS A 141 -16.46 6.86 26.08
CA HIS A 141 -15.55 7.01 27.21
C HIS A 141 -15.20 8.49 27.45
N ASP A 142 -15.11 8.90 28.73
CA ASP A 142 -15.00 10.33 29.10
C ASP A 142 -13.74 11.01 28.53
N LEU A 143 -12.64 10.26 28.34
CA LEU A 143 -11.43 10.74 27.66
C LEU A 143 -11.70 11.25 26.23
N PHE A 144 -12.65 10.64 25.51
CA PHE A 144 -12.86 10.86 24.08
C PHE A 144 -14.12 11.65 23.76
N ARG A 145 -15.19 11.53 24.58
CA ARG A 145 -16.55 12.03 24.27
C ARG A 145 -16.59 13.49 23.80
N ASN A 146 -15.71 14.33 24.34
CA ASN A 146 -15.65 15.76 24.04
C ASN A 146 -14.24 16.22 23.60
N SER A 147 -13.42 15.29 23.15
CA SER A 147 -12.03 15.56 22.78
C SER A 147 -11.81 15.30 21.29
N ASN A 148 -10.94 16.07 20.65
CA ASN A 148 -10.43 15.67 19.34
C ASN A 148 -9.47 14.50 19.54
N TYR A 149 -9.66 13.43 18.77
CA TYR A 149 -8.82 12.23 18.86
C TYR A 149 -8.58 11.60 17.49
N ALA A 150 -7.52 10.78 17.44
CA ALA A 150 -7.23 9.88 16.35
C ALA A 150 -6.78 8.53 16.90
N LEU A 151 -7.27 7.43 16.33
CA LEU A 151 -6.81 6.08 16.60
C LEU A 151 -5.70 5.74 15.62
N HIS A 152 -4.49 5.55 16.15
CA HIS A 152 -3.29 5.21 15.38
C HIS A 152 -3.12 3.70 15.22
N SER A 153 -3.72 2.93 16.12
CA SER A 153 -3.75 1.47 16.05
C SER A 153 -4.99 0.95 16.78
N VAL A 154 -5.71 0.01 16.17
CA VAL A 154 -6.69 -0.85 16.83
C VAL A 154 -6.48 -2.25 16.29
N VAL A 155 -5.94 -3.14 17.11
CA VAL A 155 -5.66 -4.53 16.75
C VAL A 155 -6.16 -5.46 17.85
N LEU A 156 -6.28 -6.75 17.56
CA LEU A 156 -6.53 -7.75 18.60
C LEU A 156 -5.39 -7.67 19.64
N ASP A 157 -5.76 -7.51 20.91
CA ASP A 157 -4.88 -7.79 22.03
C ASP A 157 -4.82 -9.33 22.15
N GLU A 158 -3.75 -9.91 21.59
CA GLU A 158 -3.64 -11.36 21.46
C GLU A 158 -3.68 -12.04 22.84
N PRO A 159 -4.46 -13.11 23.02
CA PRO A 159 -4.49 -13.85 24.28
C PRO A 159 -3.11 -14.37 24.68
N ASP A 160 -2.93 -14.65 25.97
CA ASP A 160 -1.70 -15.28 26.47
C ASP A 160 -1.35 -16.53 25.65
N LYS A 161 -0.06 -16.66 25.34
CA LYS A 161 0.45 -17.74 24.51
C LYS A 161 -0.02 -19.11 24.99
N GLN A 162 -0.03 -19.36 26.30
CA GLN A 162 -0.44 -20.67 26.83
C GLN A 162 -1.89 -20.98 26.54
N LEU A 163 -2.79 -19.99 26.66
CA LEU A 163 -4.21 -20.16 26.31
C LEU A 163 -4.38 -20.56 24.84
N VAL A 164 -3.63 -19.92 23.94
CA VAL A 164 -3.66 -20.23 22.50
C VAL A 164 -3.03 -21.60 22.20
N LEU A 165 -2.00 -22.00 22.97
CA LEU A 165 -1.37 -23.31 22.80
C LEU A 165 -2.31 -24.45 23.19
N THR A 166 -3.11 -24.26 24.24
CA THR A 166 -4.05 -25.26 24.78
C THR A 166 -5.42 -25.28 24.09
N TRP A 167 -5.83 -24.16 23.48
CA TRP A 167 -7.11 -24.05 22.79
C TRP A 167 -7.20 -25.00 21.58
N GLN A 168 -8.36 -25.62 21.42
CA GLN A 168 -8.70 -26.48 20.28
C GLN A 168 -9.98 -25.99 19.61
N LYS A 169 -10.12 -26.28 18.32
CA LYS A 169 -11.33 -25.95 17.57
C LYS A 169 -12.55 -26.62 18.21
N GLY A 170 -13.52 -25.80 18.62
CA GLY A 170 -14.70 -26.22 19.38
C GLY A 170 -14.71 -25.70 20.83
N ASP A 171 -13.55 -25.34 21.37
CA ASP A 171 -13.46 -24.67 22.66
C ASP A 171 -14.00 -23.23 22.56
N PRO A 172 -14.62 -22.69 23.62
CA PRO A 172 -14.97 -21.28 23.69
C PRO A 172 -13.76 -20.39 23.41
N LEU A 173 -13.96 -19.30 22.67
CA LEU A 173 -12.91 -18.31 22.47
C LEU A 173 -12.56 -17.64 23.81
N PRO A 174 -11.26 -17.37 24.07
CA PRO A 174 -10.87 -16.48 25.16
C PRO A 174 -11.55 -15.11 25.02
N PRO A 175 -11.76 -14.37 26.12
CA PRO A 175 -12.31 -13.01 26.08
C PRO A 175 -11.53 -12.15 25.08
N ARG A 176 -12.23 -11.53 24.14
CA ARG A 176 -11.61 -10.77 23.07
C ARG A 176 -11.43 -9.33 23.50
N LYS A 177 -10.21 -8.83 23.31
CA LYS A 177 -9.79 -7.49 23.70
C LYS A 177 -9.15 -6.79 22.52
N ALA A 178 -9.31 -5.48 22.42
CA ALA A 178 -8.63 -4.67 21.43
C ALA A 178 -7.51 -3.86 22.10
N SER A 179 -6.29 -3.96 21.58
CA SER A 179 -5.18 -3.09 21.93
C SER A 179 -5.25 -1.85 21.04
N VAL A 180 -5.25 -0.68 21.67
CA VAL A 180 -5.51 0.61 21.02
C VAL A 180 -4.40 1.60 21.38
N VAL A 181 -3.86 2.25 20.34
CA VAL A 181 -3.02 3.44 20.49
C VAL A 181 -3.82 4.63 19.97
N ALA A 182 -4.12 5.58 20.84
CA ALA A 182 -4.90 6.76 20.51
C ALA A 182 -4.11 8.03 20.80
N ARG A 183 -4.27 9.07 19.99
CA ARG A 183 -3.89 10.44 20.35
C ARG A 183 -5.15 11.20 20.70
N VAL A 184 -5.22 11.76 21.90
CA VAL A 184 -6.34 12.56 22.40
C VAL A 184 -5.78 13.89 22.87
N SER A 185 -6.29 15.00 22.33
CA SER A 185 -5.81 16.34 22.71
C SER A 185 -4.28 16.47 22.67
N ARG A 186 -3.65 15.86 21.64
CA ARG A 186 -2.18 15.80 21.39
C ARG A 186 -1.36 14.93 22.34
N VAL A 187 -2.01 14.18 23.24
CA VAL A 187 -1.35 13.21 24.13
C VAL A 187 -1.61 11.80 23.62
N SER A 188 -0.58 10.97 23.58
CA SER A 188 -0.71 9.57 23.19
C SER A 188 -1.12 8.71 24.40
N HIS A 189 -2.06 7.81 24.18
CA HIS A 189 -2.58 6.88 25.17
C HIS A 189 -2.54 5.46 24.62
N VAL A 190 -2.16 4.51 25.47
CA VAL A 190 -2.27 3.07 25.19
C VAL A 190 -3.37 2.52 26.06
N LEU A 191 -4.32 1.82 25.46
CA LEU A 191 -5.49 1.31 26.15
C LEU A 191 -5.90 -0.06 25.61
N THR A 192 -6.49 -0.86 26.49
CA THR A 192 -7.17 -2.10 26.13
C THR A 192 -8.67 -1.90 26.25
N VAL A 193 -9.42 -2.28 25.22
CA VAL A 193 -10.89 -2.33 25.24
C VAL A 193 -11.33 -3.78 25.34
N GLU A 194 -11.97 -4.15 26.44
CA GLU A 194 -12.57 -5.46 26.61
C GLU A 194 -13.92 -5.50 25.88
N LEU A 195 -14.06 -6.39 24.90
CA LEU A 195 -15.24 -6.38 24.04
C LEU A 195 -16.46 -6.88 24.79
N GLU A 196 -16.38 -7.93 25.61
CA GLU A 196 -17.53 -8.50 26.30
C GLU A 196 -18.11 -7.52 27.34
N THR A 197 -17.23 -6.98 28.20
CA THR A 197 -17.60 -6.11 29.32
C THR A 197 -17.73 -4.64 28.91
N SER A 198 -17.29 -4.26 27.71
CA SER A 198 -17.19 -2.87 27.25
C SER A 198 -16.34 -1.97 28.16
N LYS A 199 -15.41 -2.58 28.91
CA LYS A 199 -14.51 -1.88 29.83
C LYS A 199 -13.30 -1.34 29.07
N VAL A 200 -12.90 -0.11 29.39
CA VAL A 200 -11.65 0.49 28.93
C VAL A 200 -10.63 0.43 30.06
N ILE A 201 -9.44 -0.08 29.75
CA ILE A 201 -8.29 -0.12 30.65
C ILE A 201 -7.22 0.80 30.05
N LEU A 202 -6.90 1.88 30.75
CA LEU A 202 -5.81 2.77 30.36
C LEU A 202 -4.49 2.24 30.96
N HIS A 203 -3.46 2.16 30.13
CA HIS A 203 -2.14 1.72 30.58
C HIS A 203 -1.25 2.94 30.87
N GLU A 204 -0.60 2.93 32.03
CA GLU A 204 0.42 3.93 32.35
C GLU A 204 1.69 3.62 31.54
N THR A 205 1.99 4.46 30.56
CA THR A 205 3.13 4.28 29.65
C THR A 205 4.37 5.10 30.05
N GLY A 206 4.27 5.91 31.11
CA GLY A 206 5.32 6.85 31.50
C GLY A 206 5.61 7.90 30.43
N SER A 207 6.76 8.57 30.54
CA SER A 207 7.25 9.48 29.50
C SER A 207 7.88 8.66 28.38
N HIS A 208 7.23 8.60 27.22
CA HIS A 208 7.78 7.95 26.03
C HIS A 208 8.36 8.98 25.05
N SER A 209 9.48 8.63 24.40
CA SER A 209 9.98 9.35 23.24
C SER A 209 9.24 8.90 21.98
N GLY A 210 9.02 9.82 21.04
CA GLY A 210 8.43 9.52 19.73
C GLY A 210 6.90 9.57 19.68
N TYR A 211 6.38 9.32 18.48
CA TYR A 211 4.96 9.40 18.14
C TYR A 211 4.45 8.08 17.55
N PRO A 212 3.13 7.81 17.62
CA PRO A 212 2.54 6.64 16.97
C PRO A 212 2.70 6.67 15.45
N THR A 213 2.53 5.50 14.82
CA THR A 213 2.38 5.33 13.37
C THR A 213 1.37 6.31 12.80
N MET A 214 1.66 6.92 11.65
CA MET A 214 0.73 7.83 10.98
C MET A 214 -0.55 7.11 10.58
N THR A 215 -1.68 7.80 10.69
CA THR A 215 -2.93 7.30 10.12
C THR A 215 -2.98 7.57 8.61
N VAL A 216 -3.92 6.92 7.90
CA VAL A 216 -4.18 7.19 6.47
C VAL A 216 -4.55 8.66 6.26
N GLU A 217 -5.27 9.25 7.21
CA GLU A 217 -5.67 10.66 7.23
C GLU A 217 -4.50 11.61 7.51
N ASP A 218 -3.56 11.25 8.39
CA ASP A 218 -2.31 12.02 8.58
C ASP A 218 -1.54 12.10 7.26
N MET A 219 -1.35 10.96 6.60
CA MET A 219 -0.62 10.90 5.32
C MET A 219 -1.34 11.68 4.22
N THR A 220 -2.65 11.43 4.06
CA THR A 220 -3.46 12.10 3.05
C THR A 220 -3.53 13.60 3.30
N SER A 221 -3.69 14.04 4.55
CA SER A 221 -3.76 15.47 4.84
C SER A 221 -2.45 16.19 4.62
N SER A 222 -1.32 15.53 4.84
CA SER A 222 0.01 16.09 4.60
C SER A 222 0.30 16.37 3.11
N THR A 223 -0.41 15.73 2.17
CA THR A 223 -0.20 15.97 0.73
C THR A 223 -0.79 17.31 0.26
N TRP A 224 -1.83 17.82 0.95
CA TRP A 224 -2.51 19.07 0.56
C TRP A 224 -2.39 20.19 1.59
N ALA A 225 -2.10 19.89 2.86
CA ALA A 225 -1.98 20.91 3.91
C ALA A 225 -0.99 22.05 3.57
N PRO A 226 0.17 21.80 2.92
CA PRO A 226 1.06 22.88 2.51
C PRO A 226 0.40 23.92 1.58
N LEU A 227 -0.58 23.54 0.78
CA LEU A 227 -1.27 24.43 -0.17
C LEU A 227 -2.10 25.53 0.51
N ALA A 228 -2.36 25.40 1.82
CA ALA A 228 -2.99 26.46 2.60
C ALA A 228 -2.04 27.64 2.89
N ASN A 229 -0.73 27.46 2.70
CA ASN A 229 0.28 28.49 2.93
C ASN A 229 0.60 29.25 1.62
N ALA A 230 0.39 30.57 1.63
CA ALA A 230 0.59 31.41 0.46
C ALA A 230 2.06 31.53 0.01
N ASP A 231 3.03 31.47 0.94
CA ASP A 231 4.46 31.50 0.62
C ASP A 231 4.90 30.20 -0.06
N PHE A 232 4.36 29.06 0.37
CA PHE A 232 4.59 27.77 -0.29
C PHE A 232 4.08 27.80 -1.73
N ASN A 233 2.83 28.23 -1.93
CA ASN A 233 2.23 28.34 -3.26
C ASN A 233 3.05 29.26 -4.18
N ARG A 234 3.47 30.42 -3.68
CA ARG A 234 4.33 31.35 -4.43
C ARG A 234 5.66 30.69 -4.82
N THR A 235 6.29 29.99 -3.88
CA THR A 235 7.58 29.30 -4.11
C THR A 235 7.45 28.26 -5.22
N VAL A 236 6.39 27.44 -5.20
CA VAL A 236 6.14 26.43 -6.26
C VAL A 236 5.91 27.08 -7.63
N ILE A 237 5.13 28.16 -7.69
CA ILE A 237 4.87 28.90 -8.93
C ILE A 237 6.15 29.56 -9.46
N GLU A 238 6.99 30.13 -8.59
CA GLU A 238 8.30 30.69 -8.95
C GLU A 238 9.26 29.62 -9.52
N ARG A 239 9.11 28.36 -9.11
CA ARG A 239 9.83 27.20 -9.67
C ARG A 239 9.24 26.73 -11.02
N GLY A 240 8.20 27.39 -11.53
CA GLY A 240 7.59 27.09 -12.83
C GLY A 240 6.65 25.88 -12.83
N VAL A 241 6.08 25.51 -11.67
CA VAL A 241 5.14 24.39 -11.52
C VAL A 241 3.74 24.94 -11.25
N ASP A 242 2.75 24.49 -12.01
CA ASP A 242 1.33 24.75 -11.71
C ASP A 242 0.93 23.93 -10.47
N LEU A 243 0.19 24.54 -9.54
CA LEU A 243 -0.31 23.86 -8.35
C LEU A 243 -1.24 22.69 -8.72
N ALA A 244 -1.91 22.74 -9.87
CA ALA A 244 -2.72 21.63 -10.39
C ALA A 244 -1.88 20.40 -10.77
N ASP A 245 -0.61 20.60 -11.11
CA ASP A 245 0.34 19.54 -11.47
C ASP A 245 1.25 19.14 -10.29
N LEU A 246 0.96 19.60 -9.07
CA LEU A 246 1.79 19.35 -7.89
C LEU A 246 1.38 18.07 -7.16
N ALA A 247 2.33 17.17 -6.94
CA ALA A 247 2.17 16.05 -6.02
C ALA A 247 3.14 16.21 -4.85
N CYS A 248 2.65 16.10 -3.62
CA CYS A 248 3.47 16.20 -2.42
C CYS A 248 3.36 14.94 -1.59
N LEU A 249 4.46 14.54 -0.94
CA LEU A 249 4.53 13.34 -0.11
C LEU A 249 5.05 13.67 1.30
N PRO A 250 4.44 13.11 2.35
CA PRO A 250 4.96 13.16 3.71
C PRO A 250 6.14 12.20 3.90
N ILE A 251 7.27 12.74 4.34
CA ILE A 251 8.51 12.04 4.61
C ILE A 251 8.82 12.17 6.10
N SER A 252 8.89 11.03 6.80
CA SER A 252 9.23 10.99 8.21
C SER A 252 10.55 11.70 8.48
N SER A 253 10.59 12.50 9.55
CA SER A 253 11.69 13.44 9.81
C SER A 253 12.82 12.85 10.64
N GLY A 254 12.63 11.66 11.22
CA GLY A 254 13.56 11.10 12.19
C GLY A 254 13.74 11.99 13.43
N TRP A 255 14.90 11.93 14.06
CA TRP A 255 15.28 12.80 15.18
C TRP A 255 16.71 13.30 14.97
N PHE A 256 16.88 14.62 14.88
CA PHE A 256 18.16 15.28 14.59
C PHE A 256 18.55 16.35 15.63
N GLY A 257 17.96 16.27 16.82
CA GLY A 257 18.22 17.18 17.92
C GLY A 257 16.95 17.64 18.63
N LYS A 258 17.14 18.48 19.65
CA LYS A 258 16.05 18.86 20.57
C LYS A 258 15.12 19.95 20.04
N SER A 259 15.49 20.63 18.94
CA SER A 259 14.71 21.74 18.37
C SER A 259 13.34 21.30 17.84
N GLU A 260 13.23 20.03 17.43
CA GLU A 260 12.02 19.44 16.86
C GLU A 260 11.25 18.57 17.87
N GLU A 261 11.73 18.49 19.12
CA GLU A 261 11.03 17.74 20.18
C GLU A 261 9.71 18.40 20.56
N LYS A 262 8.78 17.58 21.09
CA LYS A 262 7.44 17.96 21.58
C LYS A 262 6.44 18.36 20.49
N ARG A 263 6.83 18.41 19.22
CA ARG A 263 5.92 18.58 18.08
C ARG A 263 5.92 17.36 17.18
N ARG A 264 4.76 17.00 16.66
CA ARG A 264 4.60 15.89 15.71
C ARG A 264 4.85 16.42 14.30
N LEU A 265 6.11 16.52 13.93
CA LEU A 265 6.55 17.16 12.69
C LEU A 265 6.76 16.14 11.58
N ILE A 266 6.49 16.57 10.35
CA ILE A 266 6.81 15.82 9.14
C ILE A 266 7.39 16.72 8.08
N LYS A 267 8.26 16.19 7.22
CA LYS A 267 8.83 16.92 6.09
C LYS A 267 8.08 16.54 4.83
N VAL A 268 7.54 17.53 4.15
CA VAL A 268 6.82 17.34 2.89
C VAL A 268 7.72 17.76 1.74
N GLN A 269 7.86 16.87 0.77
CA GLN A 269 8.56 17.14 -0.48
C GLN A 269 7.63 16.93 -1.67
N CYS A 270 7.83 17.73 -2.70
CA CYS A 270 6.90 17.79 -3.82
C CYS A 270 7.58 17.55 -5.17
N TYR A 271 6.75 17.18 -6.12
CA TYR A 271 7.09 16.69 -7.43
C TYR A 271 6.13 17.29 -8.46
N SER A 272 6.55 17.35 -9.72
CA SER A 272 5.67 17.72 -10.83
C SER A 272 5.09 16.47 -11.50
N MET A 273 3.76 16.40 -11.59
CA MET A 273 3.01 15.38 -12.35
C MET A 273 2.82 15.75 -13.83
N LYS A 274 3.29 16.93 -14.24
CA LYS A 274 3.04 17.43 -15.59
C LYS A 274 3.59 16.44 -16.63
N ASP A 275 2.75 16.07 -17.59
CA ASP A 275 3.07 15.20 -18.73
C ASP A 275 3.56 13.77 -18.39
N THR A 276 3.44 13.29 -17.13
CA THR A 276 3.81 11.91 -16.76
C THR A 276 3.12 11.43 -15.49
N ALA A 277 2.74 10.16 -15.44
CA ALA A 277 2.30 9.54 -14.18
C ALA A 277 3.46 9.30 -13.18
N ASN A 278 4.71 9.27 -13.66
CA ASN A 278 5.89 8.99 -12.84
C ASN A 278 6.47 10.26 -12.22
N PHE A 279 5.72 10.87 -11.32
CA PHE A 279 6.14 12.12 -10.66
C PHE A 279 7.41 11.96 -9.82
N TYR A 280 7.75 10.76 -9.35
CA TYR A 280 9.01 10.49 -8.64
C TYR A 280 10.26 10.85 -9.46
N MET A 281 10.17 10.80 -10.80
CA MET A 281 11.24 11.22 -11.71
C MET A 281 11.29 12.73 -11.94
N ARG A 282 10.39 13.49 -11.32
CA ARG A 282 10.28 14.95 -11.47
C ARG A 282 10.26 15.68 -10.11
N PRO A 283 11.24 15.44 -9.23
CA PRO A 283 11.30 16.12 -7.93
C PRO A 283 11.53 17.62 -8.08
N ILE A 284 10.93 18.40 -7.18
CA ILE A 284 11.25 19.81 -6.95
C ILE A 284 12.37 19.86 -5.92
N GLU A 285 13.60 19.61 -6.38
CA GLU A 285 14.75 19.44 -5.49
C GLU A 285 15.08 20.69 -4.66
N GLY A 286 15.61 20.41 -3.47
CA GLY A 286 15.99 21.41 -2.46
C GLY A 286 14.86 22.31 -1.96
N LEU A 287 13.59 21.94 -2.21
CA LEU A 287 12.42 22.49 -1.53
C LEU A 287 11.91 21.46 -0.52
N THR A 288 11.84 21.81 0.76
CA THR A 288 11.30 20.96 1.83
C THR A 288 10.43 21.81 2.75
N VAL A 289 9.25 21.31 3.07
CA VAL A 289 8.29 21.98 3.94
C VAL A 289 8.19 21.22 5.25
N LEU A 290 8.45 21.86 6.37
CA LEU A 290 8.21 21.29 7.69
C LEU A 290 6.75 21.55 8.08
N LEU A 291 5.97 20.50 8.30
CA LEU A 291 4.55 20.54 8.61
C LEU A 291 4.30 20.00 10.02
N ASP A 292 3.44 20.64 10.79
CA ASP A 292 2.93 20.11 12.06
C ASP A 292 1.71 19.24 11.78
N LEU A 293 1.80 17.94 12.05
CA LEU A 293 0.72 16.97 11.81
C LEU A 293 -0.50 17.18 12.71
N ASP A 294 -0.35 17.85 13.86
CA ASP A 294 -1.47 18.09 14.78
C ASP A 294 -2.27 19.35 14.39
N THR A 295 -1.61 20.42 13.92
CA THR A 295 -2.29 21.65 13.47
C THR A 295 -2.55 21.71 11.97
N LYS A 296 -1.83 20.90 11.18
CA LYS A 296 -1.78 20.95 9.71
C LYS A 296 -1.23 22.28 9.18
N GLU A 297 -0.42 22.96 9.97
CA GLU A 297 0.19 24.24 9.62
C GLU A 297 1.63 24.05 9.16
N VAL A 298 2.03 24.85 8.16
CA VAL A 298 3.42 24.95 7.73
C VAL A 298 4.22 25.68 8.79
N VAL A 299 5.27 25.03 9.28
CA VAL A 299 6.19 25.54 10.29
C VAL A 299 7.36 26.27 9.65
N GLU A 300 7.92 25.68 8.61
CA GLU A 300 9.11 26.17 7.92
C GLU A 300 9.08 25.76 6.45
N ILE A 301 9.59 26.64 5.58
CA ILE A 301 9.83 26.34 4.16
C ILE A 301 11.32 26.52 3.92
N THR A 302 12.00 25.42 3.60
CA THR A 302 13.43 25.41 3.27
C THR A 302 13.58 25.28 1.76
N ASP A 303 14.11 26.32 1.13
CA ASP A 303 14.29 26.41 -0.33
C ASP A 303 15.76 26.70 -0.67
N LYS A 304 16.60 25.66 -0.62
CA LYS A 304 18.05 25.73 -0.88
C LYS A 304 18.44 25.21 -2.26
N GLY A 305 17.46 24.74 -3.05
CA GLY A 305 17.68 24.14 -4.38
C GLY A 305 17.13 24.94 -5.55
N ARG A 306 16.93 26.26 -5.44
CA ARG A 306 16.32 27.09 -6.50
C ARG A 306 16.94 26.93 -7.90
N ASN A 307 18.24 26.66 -7.95
CA ASN A 307 18.98 26.50 -9.20
C ASN A 307 18.97 25.08 -9.76
N ILE A 308 18.39 24.10 -9.03
CA ILE A 308 18.31 22.71 -9.48
C ILE A 308 17.12 22.60 -10.43
N PRO A 309 17.34 22.24 -11.71
CA PRO A 309 16.25 22.14 -12.66
C PRO A 309 15.37 20.92 -12.35
N ILE A 310 14.05 21.07 -12.56
CA ILE A 310 13.13 19.93 -12.50
C ILE A 310 13.39 19.04 -13.73
N PRO A 311 13.64 17.73 -13.56
CA PRO A 311 13.85 16.84 -14.69
C PRO A 311 12.67 16.84 -15.68
N LYS A 312 12.98 16.57 -16.96
CA LYS A 312 11.97 16.48 -18.03
C LYS A 312 11.12 15.22 -17.86
N ALA A 313 9.85 15.30 -18.24
CA ALA A 313 8.92 14.16 -18.21
C ALA A 313 9.19 13.10 -19.30
N ALA A 314 9.93 13.46 -20.36
CA ALA A 314 10.19 12.58 -21.49
C ALA A 314 10.81 11.24 -21.03
N ASN A 315 10.27 10.14 -21.55
CA ASN A 315 10.72 8.77 -21.28
C ASN A 315 10.60 8.31 -19.81
N THR A 316 9.71 8.93 -19.01
CA THR A 316 9.47 8.52 -17.62
C THR A 316 8.18 7.70 -17.41
N GLU A 317 7.28 7.69 -18.39
CA GLU A 317 5.96 7.06 -18.31
C GLU A 317 6.06 5.52 -18.36
N TYR A 318 5.36 4.85 -17.44
CA TYR A 318 5.37 3.39 -17.30
C TYR A 318 4.03 2.75 -17.70
N ARG A 319 2.96 3.52 -17.85
CA ARG A 319 1.66 3.00 -18.27
C ARG A 319 1.72 2.61 -19.74
N PHE A 320 1.51 1.33 -20.00
CA PHE A 320 1.51 0.77 -21.35
C PHE A 320 0.62 1.56 -22.32
N SER A 321 -0.55 2.02 -21.88
CA SER A 321 -1.50 2.79 -22.70
C SER A 321 -1.00 4.19 -23.13
N ALA A 322 0.02 4.73 -22.45
CA ALA A 322 0.59 6.04 -22.72
C ALA A 322 2.00 5.96 -23.36
N GLN A 323 2.51 4.75 -23.56
CA GLN A 323 3.79 4.53 -24.24
C GLN A 323 3.57 4.40 -25.75
N ASN A 324 4.38 5.10 -26.54
CA ASN A 324 4.35 5.06 -28.00
C ASN A 324 5.26 3.94 -28.58
N TYR A 325 5.56 2.90 -27.80
CA TYR A 325 6.49 1.83 -28.18
C TYR A 325 5.75 0.51 -28.45
N HIS A 326 6.07 -0.14 -29.57
CA HIS A 326 5.57 -1.47 -29.90
C HIS A 326 6.47 -2.53 -29.26
N GLN A 327 6.07 -3.04 -28.09
CA GLN A 327 6.75 -4.19 -27.47
C GLN A 327 6.42 -5.48 -28.24
N SER A 328 7.44 -6.32 -28.45
CA SER A 328 7.21 -7.69 -28.93
C SER A 328 6.47 -8.47 -27.84
N LEU A 329 5.26 -8.91 -28.16
CA LEU A 329 4.46 -9.73 -27.24
C LEU A 329 5.17 -11.07 -26.99
N ILE A 330 5.24 -11.46 -25.72
CA ILE A 330 5.69 -12.80 -25.32
C ILE A 330 4.56 -13.81 -25.50
N ASN A 331 4.92 -15.07 -25.75
CA ASN A 331 3.93 -16.15 -25.78
C ASN A 331 3.30 -16.29 -24.39
N PRO A 332 1.96 -16.43 -24.29
CA PRO A 332 1.29 -16.58 -23.01
C PRO A 332 1.69 -17.89 -22.33
N ILE A 333 1.87 -17.84 -21.01
CA ILE A 333 2.10 -19.01 -20.16
C ILE A 333 0.83 -19.24 -19.33
N SER A 334 0.38 -20.49 -19.24
CA SER A 334 -0.74 -20.89 -18.37
C SER A 334 -0.27 -21.95 -17.39
N ILE A 335 -0.55 -21.76 -16.10
CA ILE A 335 -0.37 -22.76 -15.05
C ILE A 335 -1.76 -23.28 -14.71
N GLU A 336 -1.97 -24.59 -14.86
CA GLU A 336 -3.25 -25.23 -14.59
C GLU A 336 -3.12 -26.27 -13.47
N GLN A 337 -4.11 -26.28 -12.57
CA GLN A 337 -4.28 -27.31 -11.56
C GLN A 337 -5.60 -28.03 -11.82
N PRO A 338 -5.61 -29.14 -12.59
CA PRO A 338 -6.85 -29.80 -13.02
C PRO A 338 -7.74 -30.29 -11.86
N LYS A 339 -7.17 -30.48 -10.67
CA LYS A 339 -7.87 -30.90 -9.45
C LYS A 339 -8.11 -29.75 -8.46
N GLY A 340 -7.85 -28.51 -8.86
CA GLY A 340 -7.80 -27.36 -7.96
C GLY A 340 -6.51 -27.31 -7.11
N PRO A 341 -6.38 -26.28 -6.27
CA PRO A 341 -5.25 -26.15 -5.36
C PRO A 341 -5.24 -27.26 -4.29
N SER A 342 -4.07 -27.62 -3.80
CA SER A 342 -3.88 -28.61 -2.72
C SER A 342 -3.92 -27.98 -1.32
N TYR A 343 -4.16 -26.67 -1.22
CA TYR A 343 -4.41 -25.99 0.06
C TYR A 343 -5.92 -25.82 0.30
N THR A 344 -6.29 -25.77 1.57
CA THR A 344 -7.60 -25.29 2.03
C THR A 344 -7.41 -24.10 2.96
N ILE A 345 -8.35 -23.16 2.90
CA ILE A 345 -8.49 -22.07 3.86
C ILE A 345 -9.77 -22.32 4.64
N GLU A 346 -9.61 -22.71 5.89
CA GLU A 346 -10.72 -22.92 6.83
C GLU A 346 -10.93 -21.65 7.65
N ASP A 347 -12.21 -21.31 7.88
CA ASP A 347 -12.61 -20.19 8.74
C ASP A 347 -11.85 -18.88 8.44
N ASP A 348 -11.66 -18.61 7.14
CA ASP A 348 -10.95 -17.48 6.54
C ASP A 348 -9.44 -17.36 6.81
N HIS A 349 -8.92 -17.91 7.91
CA HIS A 349 -7.55 -17.66 8.38
C HIS A 349 -6.68 -18.92 8.59
N LEU A 350 -7.26 -20.11 8.71
CA LEU A 350 -6.49 -21.34 8.93
C LEU A 350 -6.10 -21.97 7.59
N VAL A 351 -4.82 -21.94 7.27
CA VAL A 351 -4.27 -22.54 6.06
C VAL A 351 -3.83 -23.97 6.37
N LYS A 352 -4.33 -24.92 5.59
CA LYS A 352 -3.81 -26.29 5.55
C LYS A 352 -3.30 -26.58 4.16
N TRP A 353 -2.05 -27.01 4.07
CA TRP A 353 -1.41 -27.26 2.79
C TRP A 353 -0.36 -28.37 2.91
N ALA A 354 -0.50 -29.42 2.12
CA ALA A 354 0.35 -30.61 2.21
C ALA A 354 0.44 -31.15 3.67
N ASN A 355 1.61 -31.08 4.29
CA ASN A 355 1.83 -31.45 5.69
C ASN A 355 1.86 -30.24 6.65
N TRP A 356 1.56 -29.03 6.18
CA TRP A 356 1.56 -27.81 6.98
C TRP A 356 0.16 -27.38 7.43
N GLU A 357 0.11 -26.82 8.63
CA GLU A 357 -1.04 -26.09 9.16
C GLU A 357 -0.56 -24.81 9.83
N PHE A 358 -1.17 -23.66 9.52
CA PHE A 358 -0.84 -22.39 10.14
C PHE A 358 -2.00 -21.40 10.05
N HIS A 359 -2.02 -20.44 10.99
CA HIS A 359 -2.95 -19.30 10.98
C HIS A 359 -2.29 -18.13 10.23
N LEU A 360 -3.03 -17.51 9.31
CA LEU A 360 -2.59 -16.36 8.53
C LEU A 360 -3.56 -15.20 8.70
N LYS A 361 -3.04 -14.02 9.06
CA LYS A 361 -3.87 -12.81 9.13
C LYS A 361 -3.19 -11.57 8.54
N PRO A 362 -3.96 -10.63 7.96
CA PRO A 362 -3.49 -9.28 7.69
C PRO A 362 -3.36 -8.49 9.00
N ASP A 363 -2.41 -7.55 9.03
CA ASP A 363 -2.14 -6.68 10.17
C ASP A 363 -1.80 -5.26 9.68
N PRO A 364 -2.34 -4.19 10.30
CA PRO A 364 -2.13 -2.83 9.80
C PRO A 364 -0.66 -2.38 9.88
N ARG A 365 0.11 -2.87 10.86
CA ARG A 365 1.52 -2.50 11.05
C ARG A 365 2.47 -3.44 10.32
N ALA A 366 2.33 -4.74 10.56
CA ALA A 366 3.23 -5.78 10.05
C ALA A 366 2.88 -6.22 8.61
N GLY A 367 1.71 -5.82 8.10
CA GLY A 367 1.19 -6.27 6.81
C GLY A 367 0.54 -7.64 6.94
N VAL A 368 1.34 -8.67 7.24
CA VAL A 368 0.86 -10.04 7.39
C VAL A 368 1.58 -10.73 8.55
N ILE A 369 0.84 -11.55 9.28
CA ILE A 369 1.35 -12.35 10.38
C ILE A 369 1.00 -13.82 10.14
N VAL A 370 2.01 -14.68 10.25
CA VAL A 370 1.84 -16.13 10.30
C VAL A 370 1.97 -16.60 11.74
N SER A 371 1.01 -17.37 12.22
CA SER A 371 0.98 -17.90 13.58
C SER A 371 0.74 -19.41 13.61
N ARG A 372 1.17 -20.06 14.70
CA ARG A 372 0.95 -21.49 14.97
C ARG A 372 1.32 -22.40 13.79
N ALA A 373 2.45 -22.13 13.13
CA ALA A 373 2.94 -22.97 12.06
C ALA A 373 3.40 -24.32 12.59
N LYS A 374 2.73 -25.37 12.13
CA LYS A 374 2.95 -26.77 12.49
C LYS A 374 3.16 -27.60 11.25
N VAL A 375 3.98 -28.64 11.37
CA VAL A 375 4.23 -29.62 10.32
C VAL A 375 3.87 -31.02 10.81
N ARG A 376 3.18 -31.80 9.96
CA ARG A 376 2.92 -33.21 10.20
C ARG A 376 4.18 -34.00 9.91
N ASP A 377 4.68 -34.67 10.93
CA ASP A 377 5.80 -35.60 10.80
C ASP A 377 5.35 -36.83 10.01
N PRO A 378 5.97 -37.15 8.85
CA PRO A 378 5.52 -38.26 8.02
C PRO A 378 5.79 -39.64 8.66
N GLY A 379 6.76 -39.75 9.57
CA GLY A 379 7.09 -41.02 10.22
C GLY A 379 6.16 -41.37 11.37
N THR A 380 5.71 -40.36 12.12
CA THR A 380 4.85 -40.56 13.30
C THR A 380 3.39 -40.15 13.09
N GLY A 381 3.10 -39.33 12.06
CA GLY A 381 1.80 -38.74 11.81
C GLY A 381 1.44 -37.57 12.75
N VAL A 382 2.29 -37.23 13.70
CA VAL A 382 2.04 -36.20 14.73
C VAL A 382 2.30 -34.79 14.19
N MET A 383 1.45 -33.83 14.55
CA MET A 383 1.69 -32.41 14.27
C MET A 383 2.73 -31.85 15.23
N ARG A 384 3.80 -31.25 14.70
CA ARG A 384 4.92 -30.68 15.46
C ARG A 384 4.97 -29.17 15.26
N ASP A 385 5.04 -28.42 16.35
CA ASP A 385 5.20 -26.96 16.30
C ASP A 385 6.56 -26.58 15.68
N VAL A 386 6.55 -25.59 14.78
CA VAL A 386 7.76 -25.04 14.13
C VAL A 386 7.94 -23.57 14.50
N MET A 387 6.88 -22.77 14.36
CA MET A 387 6.93 -21.33 14.65
C MET A 387 5.61 -20.87 15.27
N TYR A 388 5.68 -20.20 16.42
CA TYR A 388 4.48 -19.68 17.07
C TYR A 388 3.94 -18.42 16.38
N LYS A 389 4.81 -17.47 16.02
CA LYS A 389 4.45 -16.22 15.36
C LYS A 389 5.64 -15.70 14.56
N GLY A 390 5.42 -15.30 13.32
CA GLY A 390 6.43 -14.72 12.43
C GLY A 390 5.84 -13.64 11.53
N PHE A 391 6.57 -12.53 11.41
CA PHE A 391 6.22 -11.37 10.59
C PHE A 391 7.46 -10.49 10.41
N SER A 392 7.44 -9.58 9.43
CA SER A 392 8.47 -8.55 9.33
C SER A 392 8.17 -7.44 10.33
N SER A 393 9.01 -7.32 11.37
CA SER A 393 8.75 -6.39 12.47
C SER A 393 9.05 -4.94 12.11
N GLU A 394 9.99 -4.71 11.20
CA GLU A 394 10.41 -3.38 10.79
C GLU A 394 11.19 -3.42 9.47
N LEU A 395 11.22 -2.29 8.75
CA LEU A 395 12.10 -2.07 7.61
C LEU A 395 12.71 -0.68 7.71
N PHE A 396 14.04 -0.63 7.71
CA PHE A 396 14.81 0.61 7.78
C PHE A 396 15.44 0.93 6.43
N VAL A 397 15.11 2.09 5.86
CA VAL A 397 15.57 2.52 4.52
C VAL A 397 16.36 3.84 4.61
N PRO A 398 17.64 3.79 5.02
CA PRO A 398 18.48 4.98 5.11
C PRO A 398 19.03 5.39 3.75
N TYR A 399 18.70 6.62 3.33
CA TYR A 399 19.38 7.25 2.21
C TYR A 399 20.75 7.77 2.64
N MET A 400 21.69 7.79 1.69
CA MET A 400 23.11 8.09 1.94
C MET A 400 23.54 9.47 1.44
N ASP A 401 22.58 10.34 1.12
CA ASP A 401 22.83 11.72 0.73
C ASP A 401 22.72 12.64 1.96
N PRO A 402 23.83 13.28 2.39
CA PRO A 402 23.85 14.11 3.59
C PRO A 402 23.31 15.52 3.37
N THR A 403 22.86 15.88 2.17
CA THR A 403 22.34 17.22 1.87
C THR A 403 21.01 17.51 2.58
N ASP A 404 20.68 18.79 2.75
CA ASP A 404 19.51 19.24 3.54
C ASP A 404 18.16 18.63 3.10
N ALA A 405 18.01 18.27 1.82
CA ALA A 405 16.79 17.66 1.29
C ALA A 405 16.74 16.12 1.44
N TRP A 406 17.81 15.50 1.92
CA TRP A 406 17.94 14.03 1.93
C TRP A 406 18.41 13.43 3.25
N TYR A 407 19.15 14.19 4.08
CA TYR A 407 19.78 13.68 5.30
C TYR A 407 18.82 12.97 6.28
N PHE A 408 17.53 13.34 6.25
CA PHE A 408 16.49 12.83 7.15
C PHE A 408 15.71 11.65 6.58
N LYS A 409 15.93 11.27 5.31
CA LYS A 409 15.23 10.16 4.66
C LYS A 409 15.78 8.83 5.16
N THR A 410 15.27 8.40 6.30
CA THR A 410 15.66 7.14 6.93
C THR A 410 14.41 6.39 7.40
N TYR A 411 13.55 6.05 6.44
CA TYR A 411 12.22 5.52 6.71
C TYR A 411 12.26 4.30 7.61
N MET A 412 11.32 4.22 8.56
CA MET A 412 10.96 3.01 9.30
C MET A 412 9.56 2.59 8.87
N ASP A 413 9.44 1.92 7.72
CA ASP A 413 8.18 1.75 6.99
C ASP A 413 7.07 1.13 7.85
N ALA A 414 7.37 0.09 8.64
CA ALA A 414 6.36 -0.57 9.45
C ALA A 414 5.95 0.31 10.63
N GLY A 415 6.93 0.92 11.32
CA GLY A 415 6.69 1.76 12.50
C GLY A 415 6.05 3.12 12.19
N GLU A 416 6.42 3.76 11.08
CA GLU A 416 6.00 5.13 10.74
C GLU A 416 4.77 5.16 9.84
N TYR A 417 4.67 4.23 8.88
CA TYR A 417 3.63 4.22 7.84
C TYR A 417 2.66 3.03 7.92
N GLY A 418 3.11 1.91 8.50
CA GLY A 418 2.36 0.66 8.63
C GLY A 418 2.28 -0.12 7.33
N PHE A 419 2.92 -1.30 7.27
CA PHE A 419 2.93 -2.13 6.07
C PHE A 419 1.53 -2.50 5.57
N GLY A 420 0.63 -2.85 6.49
CA GLY A 420 -0.75 -3.17 6.13
C GLY A 420 -1.56 -1.95 5.73
N LEU A 421 -1.28 -0.79 6.34
CA LEU A 421 -1.89 0.49 5.99
C LEU A 421 -1.40 1.06 4.66
N GLN A 422 -0.23 0.65 4.15
CA GLN A 422 0.29 1.00 2.83
C GLN A 422 0.02 -0.03 1.73
N ALA A 423 -0.40 -1.24 2.09
CA ALA A 423 -0.64 -2.32 1.14
C ALA A 423 -1.66 -1.93 0.05
N MET A 424 -1.34 -2.15 -1.22
CA MET A 424 -2.31 -1.96 -2.30
C MET A 424 -3.06 -3.27 -2.61
N PRO A 425 -4.31 -3.20 -3.10
CA PRO A 425 -5.01 -4.37 -3.62
C PRO A 425 -4.19 -5.06 -4.70
N LEU A 426 -4.06 -6.37 -4.60
CA LEU A 426 -3.38 -7.20 -5.60
C LEU A 426 -4.29 -7.39 -6.82
N ASP A 427 -3.72 -7.18 -8.00
CA ASP A 427 -4.41 -7.30 -9.28
C ASP A 427 -4.36 -8.76 -9.79
N PRO A 428 -5.51 -9.46 -9.91
CA PRO A 428 -5.51 -10.85 -10.33
C PRO A 428 -4.88 -11.08 -11.70
N LEU A 429 -4.12 -12.17 -11.82
CA LEU A 429 -3.34 -12.56 -13.01
C LEU A 429 -2.12 -11.67 -13.31
N ASN A 430 -2.05 -10.47 -12.74
CA ASN A 430 -0.90 -9.59 -12.84
C ASN A 430 0.04 -9.78 -11.64
N ASP A 431 -0.50 -9.67 -10.43
CA ASP A 431 0.26 -9.79 -9.18
C ASP A 431 0.26 -11.22 -8.61
N CYS A 432 -0.84 -11.97 -8.79
CA CYS A 432 -0.95 -13.37 -8.34
C CYS A 432 -1.62 -14.28 -9.40
N PRO A 433 -1.23 -15.56 -9.49
CA PRO A 433 -1.71 -16.47 -10.53
C PRO A 433 -3.19 -16.84 -10.36
N ARG A 434 -3.75 -17.49 -11.39
CA ARG A 434 -5.17 -17.86 -11.46
C ARG A 434 -5.65 -18.73 -10.30
N ASN A 435 -4.78 -19.56 -9.75
CA ASN A 435 -5.09 -20.44 -8.62
C ASN A 435 -4.96 -19.77 -7.24
N ALA A 436 -4.85 -18.44 -7.20
CA ALA A 436 -4.73 -17.70 -5.96
C ALA A 436 -6.07 -17.49 -5.26
N TYR A 437 -6.07 -17.73 -3.95
CA TYR A 437 -7.06 -17.26 -3.01
C TYR A 437 -6.64 -15.87 -2.50
N TYR A 438 -7.57 -14.93 -2.41
CA TYR A 438 -7.31 -13.58 -1.91
C TYR A 438 -7.89 -13.42 -0.51
N MET A 439 -7.24 -12.65 0.35
CA MET A 439 -7.67 -12.34 1.71
C MET A 439 -7.67 -10.82 1.88
N ASP A 440 -8.77 -10.32 2.42
CA ASP A 440 -8.97 -8.89 2.68
C ASP A 440 -8.42 -8.52 4.05
N GLY A 441 -7.86 -7.32 4.18
CA GLY A 441 -7.57 -6.69 5.47
C GLY A 441 -8.75 -5.88 5.98
N VAL A 442 -9.03 -5.92 7.28
CA VAL A 442 -10.05 -5.09 7.92
C VAL A 442 -9.37 -4.21 8.97
N PHE A 443 -9.42 -2.90 8.79
CA PHE A 443 -8.71 -1.93 9.63
C PHE A 443 -9.63 -0.78 10.04
N PRO A 444 -9.37 -0.11 11.17
CA PRO A 444 -10.01 1.15 11.52
C PRO A 444 -9.40 2.34 10.74
N ALA A 445 -10.23 3.32 10.40
CA ALA A 445 -9.82 4.68 10.10
C ALA A 445 -9.42 5.42 11.40
N ALA A 446 -8.87 6.64 11.30
CA ALA A 446 -8.49 7.42 12.49
C ALA A 446 -9.66 7.70 13.46
N ASP A 447 -10.90 7.74 12.98
CA ASP A 447 -12.10 7.92 13.81
C ASP A 447 -12.68 6.59 14.35
N GLY A 448 -12.01 5.47 14.07
CA GLY A 448 -12.45 4.12 14.40
C GLY A 448 -13.44 3.49 13.44
N THR A 449 -13.80 4.16 12.32
CA THR A 449 -14.66 3.54 11.29
C THR A 449 -13.95 2.38 10.63
N PRO A 450 -14.50 1.15 10.65
CA PRO A 450 -13.88 0.03 9.96
C PRO A 450 -13.97 0.21 8.44
N TYR A 451 -12.88 -0.07 7.74
CA TYR A 451 -12.84 -0.18 6.28
C TYR A 451 -12.18 -1.49 5.87
N VAL A 452 -12.50 -1.94 4.65
CA VAL A 452 -11.97 -3.16 4.06
C VAL A 452 -10.94 -2.80 3.01
N ARG A 453 -9.77 -3.45 3.09
CA ARG A 453 -8.74 -3.45 2.06
C ARG A 453 -8.82 -4.76 1.30
N SER A 454 -9.48 -4.71 0.14
CA SER A 454 -9.72 -5.88 -0.69
C SER A 454 -8.42 -6.45 -1.25
N ASN A 455 -8.35 -7.78 -1.39
CA ASN A 455 -7.24 -8.47 -2.05
C ASN A 455 -5.86 -8.06 -1.51
N MET A 456 -5.76 -7.84 -0.21
CA MET A 456 -4.52 -7.38 0.43
C MET A 456 -3.44 -8.46 0.42
N VAL A 457 -3.86 -9.70 0.58
CA VAL A 457 -3.02 -10.89 0.64
C VAL A 457 -3.53 -11.86 -0.41
N CYS A 458 -2.64 -12.50 -1.16
CA CYS A 458 -2.99 -13.66 -1.97
C CYS A 458 -2.30 -14.90 -1.40
N VAL A 459 -2.84 -16.07 -1.71
CA VAL A 459 -2.38 -17.38 -1.26
C VAL A 459 -2.47 -18.29 -2.46
N PHE A 460 -1.37 -18.87 -2.89
CA PHE A 460 -1.37 -19.76 -4.03
C PHE A 460 -0.27 -20.80 -3.93
N GLU A 461 -0.38 -21.80 -4.80
CA GLU A 461 0.66 -22.78 -5.06
C GLU A 461 1.41 -22.37 -6.33
N SER A 462 2.72 -22.19 -6.23
CA SER A 462 3.57 -22.01 -7.41
C SER A 462 4.39 -23.27 -7.67
N TYR A 463 4.46 -23.72 -8.92
CA TYR A 463 5.38 -24.78 -9.33
C TYR A 463 6.78 -24.19 -9.47
N GLY A 464 7.67 -24.48 -8.51
CA GLY A 464 9.00 -23.86 -8.49
C GLY A 464 9.99 -24.40 -9.52
N GLY A 465 9.66 -25.48 -10.26
CA GLY A 465 10.57 -26.10 -11.25
C GLY A 465 11.83 -26.77 -10.67
N ASP A 466 12.15 -26.49 -9.40
CA ASP A 466 13.30 -27.03 -8.69
C ASP A 466 13.09 -28.48 -8.25
N ILE A 467 14.16 -29.26 -8.34
CA ILE A 467 14.20 -30.67 -7.95
C ILE A 467 14.43 -30.76 -6.44
N GLY A 468 13.45 -31.26 -5.68
CA GLY A 468 13.58 -31.33 -4.22
C GLY A 468 14.67 -32.28 -3.71
N TRP A 469 15.02 -33.33 -4.46
CA TRP A 469 16.27 -34.07 -4.32
C TRP A 469 16.54 -34.90 -5.59
N ARG A 470 17.81 -35.13 -5.91
CA ARG A 470 18.21 -36.09 -6.95
C ARG A 470 19.46 -36.83 -6.51
N HIS A 471 19.54 -38.12 -6.83
CA HIS A 471 20.76 -38.90 -6.77
C HIS A 471 20.97 -39.58 -8.12
N SER A 472 22.21 -39.82 -8.49
CA SER A 472 22.55 -40.60 -9.68
C SER A 472 23.67 -41.54 -9.28
N GLU A 473 23.35 -42.83 -9.17
CA GLU A 473 24.30 -43.86 -8.78
C GLU A 473 24.89 -44.51 -10.03
N SER A 474 26.21 -44.69 -10.05
CA SER A 474 26.90 -45.45 -11.10
C SER A 474 26.64 -46.94 -10.87
N PRO A 475 26.53 -47.80 -11.89
CA PRO A 475 26.15 -49.21 -11.71
C PRO A 475 27.29 -50.02 -11.07
N ILE A 476 27.52 -49.84 -9.77
CA ILE A 476 28.39 -50.67 -8.93
C ILE A 476 27.65 -51.95 -8.50
N THR A 477 26.32 -51.91 -8.43
CA THR A 477 25.47 -53.03 -7.98
C THR A 477 24.80 -53.80 -9.12
N GLY A 478 25.06 -53.46 -10.38
CA GLY A 478 24.36 -54.03 -11.54
C GLY A 478 22.86 -53.68 -11.59
N MET A 479 22.35 -52.88 -10.65
CA MET A 479 20.99 -52.37 -10.67
C MET A 479 20.97 -51.06 -11.46
N GLY A 480 20.32 -51.05 -12.62
CA GLY A 480 20.00 -49.82 -13.35
C GLY A 480 18.99 -49.00 -12.54
N VAL A 481 19.48 -48.16 -11.62
CA VAL A 481 18.63 -47.32 -10.78
C VAL A 481 18.83 -45.86 -11.15
N ILE A 482 18.04 -45.39 -12.12
CA ILE A 482 17.72 -43.97 -12.23
C ILE A 482 16.42 -43.78 -11.44
N ILE A 483 16.55 -43.58 -10.13
CA ILE A 483 15.41 -43.16 -9.31
C ILE A 483 15.44 -41.63 -9.24
N SER A 484 14.53 -41.01 -9.99
CA SER A 484 14.21 -39.59 -9.89
C SER A 484 12.87 -39.45 -9.17
N TYR A 485 12.89 -39.22 -7.85
CA TYR A 485 11.69 -38.71 -7.19
C TYR A 485 11.73 -37.19 -7.26
N VAL A 486 10.83 -36.61 -8.05
CA VAL A 486 10.77 -35.15 -8.17
C VAL A 486 9.81 -34.62 -7.11
N PHE A 487 10.36 -33.98 -6.09
CA PHE A 487 9.58 -33.17 -5.17
C PHE A 487 9.57 -31.74 -5.70
N PHE A 488 8.42 -31.26 -6.16
CA PHE A 488 8.30 -29.90 -6.68
C PHE A 488 8.11 -28.91 -5.54
N PHE A 489 8.80 -27.77 -5.63
CA PHE A 489 8.55 -26.65 -4.75
C PHE A 489 7.15 -26.14 -4.99
N PHE A 490 6.41 -26.00 -3.89
CA PHE A 490 5.17 -25.28 -3.82
C PHE A 490 5.43 -24.09 -2.91
N SER A 491 5.51 -22.92 -3.50
CA SER A 491 5.69 -21.70 -2.72
C SER A 491 4.33 -21.21 -2.29
N PHE A 492 4.09 -21.14 -0.98
CA PHE A 492 3.09 -20.23 -0.44
C PHE A 492 3.65 -18.81 -0.61
N LEU A 493 2.87 -17.93 -1.18
CA LEU A 493 3.29 -16.56 -1.49
C LEU A 493 2.13 -15.69 -1.06
N TYR A 494 2.36 -14.81 -0.09
CA TYR A 494 1.56 -13.59 -0.03
C TYR A 494 2.34 -12.48 -0.70
N ALA A 495 1.64 -11.57 -1.34
CA ALA A 495 2.21 -10.36 -1.90
C ALA A 495 1.66 -9.21 -1.07
N LEU A 496 2.49 -8.22 -0.80
CA LEU A 496 2.09 -7.00 -0.12
C LEU A 496 2.72 -5.86 -0.88
N LYS A 497 1.95 -5.13 -1.68
CA LYS A 497 2.47 -4.07 -2.54
C LYS A 497 2.68 -2.79 -1.74
N LEU A 498 3.94 -2.49 -1.40
CA LEU A 498 4.39 -1.26 -0.72
C LEU A 498 5.41 -0.56 -1.60
N LEU A 499 5.12 0.59 -2.22
CA LEU A 499 6.09 1.31 -3.07
C LEU A 499 6.79 0.46 -4.16
N SER A 500 6.29 -0.76 -4.45
CA SER A 500 6.81 -1.85 -5.31
C SER A 500 7.53 -3.03 -4.62
N LEU A 501 7.66 -3.06 -3.29
CA LEU A 501 8.10 -4.22 -2.52
C LEU A 501 7.05 -5.33 -2.61
N TYR A 502 7.49 -6.58 -2.68
CA TYR A 502 6.68 -7.77 -2.42
C TYR A 502 7.30 -8.51 -1.24
N MET A 503 6.51 -8.98 -0.29
CA MET A 503 7.04 -9.75 0.85
C MET A 503 6.49 -11.17 0.80
N TYR A 504 7.37 -12.16 0.66
CA TYR A 504 6.99 -13.55 0.44
C TYR A 504 7.45 -14.48 1.58
N PHE A 505 6.57 -15.39 2.01
CA PHE A 505 6.84 -16.40 3.04
C PHE A 505 6.67 -17.81 2.50
N PHE A 506 7.76 -18.58 2.39
CA PHE A 506 7.77 -19.87 1.71
C PHE A 506 7.67 -21.05 2.69
N PHE A 507 6.58 -21.80 2.57
CA PHE A 507 6.46 -23.15 3.13
C PHE A 507 6.91 -24.18 2.09
N SER A 508 7.61 -25.23 2.50
CA SER A 508 8.03 -26.31 1.60
C SER A 508 7.90 -27.66 2.29
N VAL A 509 7.72 -28.73 1.53
CA VAL A 509 7.49 -30.07 2.12
C VAL A 509 8.74 -30.66 2.77
N PRO A 510 9.99 -30.41 2.32
CA PRO A 510 11.19 -30.72 3.11
C PRO A 510 11.45 -29.77 4.30
N ALA A 511 10.41 -29.28 4.97
CA ALA A 511 10.42 -28.23 6.01
C ALA A 511 10.59 -26.78 5.50
N LEU A 512 10.38 -25.79 6.39
CA LEU A 512 10.38 -24.35 6.09
C LEU A 512 11.76 -23.92 5.56
N LYS A 513 11.81 -23.24 4.41
CA LYS A 513 13.10 -22.89 3.79
C LYS A 513 13.46 -21.40 3.89
N HIS A 514 12.57 -20.46 3.53
CA HIS A 514 12.96 -19.04 3.38
C HIS A 514 11.84 -18.02 3.62
N VAL A 515 12.22 -16.82 4.10
CA VAL A 515 11.46 -15.57 3.94
C VAL A 515 12.25 -14.73 2.93
N ILE A 516 11.62 -14.28 1.85
CA ILE A 516 12.28 -13.45 0.84
C ILE A 516 11.54 -12.12 0.76
N VAL A 517 12.29 -11.04 0.94
CA VAL A 517 11.88 -9.69 0.55
C VAL A 517 12.67 -9.37 -0.72
N PRO A 518 12.12 -9.59 -1.93
CA PRO A 518 12.71 -9.04 -3.14
C PRO A 518 12.92 -7.54 -2.97
N LYS A 519 14.16 -7.10 -3.23
CA LYS A 519 14.53 -5.69 -3.31
C LYS A 519 13.97 -5.06 -4.57
#